data_AF-A0A7S1LGD3-F1
#
_entry.id   AF-A0A7S1LGD3-F1
#
_cell.length_a   1.000
_cell.length_b   1.000
_cell.length_c   1.000
_cell.angle_alpha   90.00
_cell.angle_beta   90.00
_cell.angle_gamma   90.00
#
_symmetry.space_group_name_H-M   'P 1'
#
loop_
_entity.id
_entity.type
_entity.pdbx_description
1 polymer ?
#
loop_
_entity_poly.entity_id
_entity_poly.type
_entity_poly.pdbx_seq_one_letter_code
_entity_poly.pdbx_strand_id
1 'polypeptide(L)'
;MPSKTTGMLVLSEGRLLFGTYQRVHPKAGWNAPFLHRRDESSRIALRCFDIDSLTGAIVPDSGEEALRWFRPCDFVCMAPLRRRDPSATVTTAAGAAGQPASRTVEASGLELEAECLERWREMRALLGEEPLSCLGSAPSGRGASGRRRACRRQRARSERA
;
A
#
# COMPACT_ATOMS: atom_id res chain seq x y z
N MET A 1 -2.23 -22.95 3.16
CA MET A 1 -2.54 -21.55 3.49
C MET A 1 -1.43 -21.02 4.38
N PRO A 2 -0.96 -19.77 4.22
CA PRO A 2 0.10 -19.23 5.07
C PRO A 2 -0.35 -19.29 6.54
N SER A 3 0.46 -19.89 7.39
CA SER A 3 0.17 -20.04 8.83
C SER A 3 0.41 -18.75 9.62
N LYS A 4 1.08 -17.77 9.00
CA LYS A 4 1.40 -16.47 9.58
C LYS A 4 0.62 -15.37 8.85
N THR A 5 0.17 -14.37 9.61
CA THR A 5 -0.42 -13.16 9.03
C THR A 5 0.59 -12.53 8.07
N THR A 6 0.24 -12.49 6.79
CA THR A 6 1.12 -11.99 5.74
C THR A 6 0.38 -10.90 4.96
N GLY A 7 1.05 -9.78 4.74
CA GLY A 7 0.57 -8.72 3.88
C GLY A 7 0.96 -8.96 2.42
N MET A 8 0.36 -8.19 1.54
CA MET A 8 0.59 -8.21 0.11
C MET A 8 0.82 -6.77 -0.36
N LEU A 9 1.84 -6.59 -1.20
CA LEU A 9 2.08 -5.37 -1.94
C LEU A 9 1.54 -5.53 -3.36
N VAL A 10 0.71 -4.58 -3.77
CA VAL A 10 0.08 -4.56 -5.09
C VAL A 10 0.27 -3.21 -5.75
N LEU A 11 0.45 -3.22 -7.08
CA LEU A 11 0.59 -2.03 -7.90
C LEU A 11 -0.72 -1.82 -8.67
N SER A 12 -1.44 -0.74 -8.34
CA SER A 12 -2.70 -0.40 -8.98
C SER A 12 -2.68 1.05 -9.43
N GLU A 13 -2.93 1.30 -10.72
CA GLU A 13 -3.00 2.66 -11.27
C GLU A 13 -1.75 3.52 -11.01
N GLY A 14 -0.57 2.87 -11.00
CA GLY A 14 0.71 3.54 -10.73
C GLY A 14 0.99 3.80 -9.24
N ARG A 15 0.13 3.30 -8.34
CA ARG A 15 0.27 3.47 -6.89
C ARG A 15 0.58 2.15 -6.22
N LEU A 16 1.48 2.18 -5.24
CA LEU A 16 1.82 1.02 -4.44
C LEU A 16 0.88 0.95 -3.24
N LEU A 17 0.07 -0.09 -3.19
CA LEU A 17 -0.87 -0.35 -2.10
C LEU A 17 -0.40 -1.54 -1.28
N PHE A 18 -0.72 -1.50 0.01
CA PHE A 18 -0.51 -2.60 0.93
C PHE A 18 -1.86 -3.11 1.44
N GLY A 19 -1.98 -4.43 1.59
CA GLY A 19 -3.19 -5.02 2.15
C GLY A 19 -2.97 -6.42 2.70
N THR A 20 -3.86 -6.87 3.58
CA THR A 20 -3.87 -8.27 4.03
C THR A 20 -4.76 -9.11 3.13
N TYR A 21 -4.30 -10.32 2.82
CA TYR A 21 -5.07 -11.27 2.04
C TYR A 21 -6.36 -11.67 2.74
N GLN A 22 -7.48 -11.65 2.00
CA GLN A 22 -8.79 -12.04 2.54
C GLN A 22 -9.33 -13.27 1.81
N ARG A 23 -9.44 -13.21 0.47
CA ARG A 23 -9.88 -14.34 -0.35
C ARG A 23 -9.47 -14.22 -1.81
N VAL A 24 -9.48 -15.35 -2.52
CA VAL A 24 -9.35 -15.42 -3.99
C VAL A 24 -10.71 -15.81 -4.59
N HIS A 25 -11.06 -15.18 -5.70
CA HIS A 25 -12.12 -15.63 -6.59
C HIS A 25 -11.49 -16.12 -7.90
N PRO A 26 -11.23 -17.43 -8.04
CA PRO A 26 -10.60 -17.96 -9.23
C PRO A 26 -11.57 -17.92 -10.43
N LYS A 27 -11.04 -17.91 -11.64
CA LYS A 27 -11.86 -18.05 -12.85
C LYS A 27 -12.58 -19.41 -12.87
N ALA A 28 -13.75 -19.46 -13.51
CA ALA A 28 -14.53 -20.68 -13.61
C ALA A 28 -13.72 -21.85 -14.22
N GLY A 29 -13.86 -23.04 -13.64
CA GLY A 29 -13.14 -24.25 -14.06
C GLY A 29 -11.66 -24.28 -13.69
N TRP A 30 -11.14 -23.30 -12.94
CA TRP A 30 -9.75 -23.29 -12.49
C TRP A 30 -9.56 -24.14 -11.24
N ASN A 31 -8.83 -25.24 -11.38
CA ASN A 31 -8.55 -26.19 -10.30
C ASN A 31 -7.08 -26.17 -9.83
N ALA A 32 -6.25 -25.27 -10.37
CA ALA A 32 -4.84 -25.20 -10.01
C ALA A 32 -4.63 -24.49 -8.65
N PRO A 33 -3.65 -24.91 -7.84
CA PRO A 33 -3.39 -24.32 -6.52
C PRO A 33 -2.65 -22.96 -6.57
N PHE A 34 -2.47 -22.39 -7.77
CA PHE A 34 -1.78 -21.13 -8.00
C PHE A 34 -2.54 -20.26 -9.02
N LEU A 35 -2.32 -18.95 -8.96
CA LEU A 35 -2.85 -17.99 -9.92
C LEU A 35 -1.74 -17.61 -10.91
N HIS A 36 -2.08 -17.62 -12.20
CA HIS A 36 -1.13 -17.19 -13.23
C HIS A 36 -1.15 -15.67 -13.37
N ARG A 37 0.02 -15.03 -13.51
CA ARG A 37 0.10 -13.56 -13.61
C ARG A 37 -0.67 -12.97 -14.81
N ARG A 38 -0.81 -13.74 -15.89
CA ARG A 38 -1.59 -13.38 -17.09
C ARG A 38 -3.09 -13.72 -16.99
N ASP A 39 -3.56 -14.17 -15.83
CA ASP A 39 -4.98 -14.43 -15.64
C ASP A 39 -5.74 -13.12 -15.41
N GLU A 40 -6.58 -12.77 -16.38
CA GLU A 40 -7.39 -11.56 -16.37
C GLU A 40 -8.77 -11.77 -15.73
N SER A 41 -9.14 -13.00 -15.38
CA SER A 41 -10.47 -13.35 -14.88
C SER A 41 -10.47 -13.61 -13.38
N SER A 42 -9.40 -14.20 -12.83
CA SER A 42 -9.28 -14.38 -11.38
C SER A 42 -9.12 -13.04 -10.66
N ARG A 43 -9.59 -12.96 -9.42
CA ARG A 43 -9.50 -11.76 -8.57
C ARG A 43 -9.02 -12.12 -7.17
N ILE A 44 -8.28 -11.20 -6.55
CA ILE A 44 -7.76 -11.32 -5.19
C ILE A 44 -8.35 -10.18 -4.37
N ALA A 45 -9.08 -10.50 -3.30
CA ALA A 45 -9.60 -9.51 -2.36
C ALA A 45 -8.57 -9.23 -1.27
N LEU A 46 -8.21 -7.97 -1.09
CA LEU A 46 -7.39 -7.48 0.01
C LEU A 46 -8.18 -6.50 0.86
N ARG A 47 -7.91 -6.51 2.16
CA ARG A 47 -8.23 -5.36 3.03
C ARG A 47 -7.01 -4.45 2.99
N CYS A 48 -7.17 -3.24 2.48
CA CYS A 48 -6.06 -2.30 2.31
C CYS A 48 -5.78 -1.52 3.60
N PHE A 49 -4.52 -1.17 3.78
CA PHE A 49 -4.04 -0.39 4.92
C PHE A 49 -2.98 0.61 4.45
N ASP A 50 -2.85 1.69 5.20
CA ASP A 50 -1.69 2.56 5.11
C ASP A 50 -0.53 1.99 5.92
N ILE A 51 0.69 2.33 5.50
CA ILE A 51 1.91 2.01 6.20
C ILE A 51 2.52 3.33 6.68
N ASP A 52 2.70 3.44 8.00
CA ASP A 52 3.51 4.50 8.56
C ASP A 52 4.94 4.35 8.05
N SER A 53 5.37 5.32 7.25
CA SER A 53 6.63 5.21 6.53
C SER A 53 7.85 5.14 7.44
N LEU A 54 7.78 5.63 8.68
CA LEU A 54 8.91 5.67 9.61
C LEU A 54 9.02 4.37 10.43
N THR A 55 7.89 3.91 10.95
CA THR A 55 7.81 2.79 11.91
C THR A 55 7.44 1.47 11.25
N GLY A 56 6.84 1.50 10.06
CA GLY A 56 6.26 0.33 9.40
C GLY A 56 4.94 -0.12 10.02
N ALA A 57 4.40 0.64 10.97
CA ALA A 57 3.11 0.35 11.58
C ALA A 57 1.99 0.36 10.53
N ILE A 58 1.12 -0.63 10.61
CA ILE A 58 -0.04 -0.75 9.72
C ILE A 58 -1.19 0.04 10.34
N VAL A 59 -1.73 0.97 9.56
CA VAL A 59 -2.84 1.84 9.96
C VAL A 59 -4.03 1.52 9.06
N PRO A 60 -5.23 1.24 9.62
CA PRO A 60 -6.43 1.10 8.81
C PRO A 60 -6.59 2.29 7.88
N ASP A 61 -6.81 2.04 6.58
CA ASP A 61 -7.16 3.10 5.65
C ASP A 61 -8.47 3.74 6.17
N SER A 62 -8.52 5.07 6.17
CA SER A 62 -9.67 5.85 6.64
C SER A 62 -10.93 5.64 5.79
N GLY A 63 -10.76 5.12 4.58
CA GLY A 63 -11.86 4.59 3.78
C GLY A 63 -12.42 3.33 4.44
N GLU A 64 -13.74 3.30 4.62
CA GLU A 64 -14.56 2.18 5.10
C GLU A 64 -13.93 0.80 4.79
N GLU A 65 -14.05 -0.18 5.70
CA GLU A 65 -13.41 -1.52 5.68
C GLU A 65 -13.64 -2.40 4.42
N ALA A 66 -14.11 -1.81 3.33
CA ALA A 66 -14.31 -2.34 2.02
C ALA A 66 -13.08 -3.12 1.53
N LEU A 67 -13.35 -4.37 1.19
CA LEU A 67 -12.44 -5.22 0.44
C LEU A 67 -12.22 -4.62 -0.95
N ARG A 68 -10.95 -4.45 -1.33
CA ARG A 68 -10.57 -4.06 -2.69
C ARG A 68 -10.16 -5.30 -3.48
N TRP A 69 -10.57 -5.36 -4.74
CA TRP A 69 -10.30 -6.48 -5.63
C TRP A 69 -9.21 -6.14 -6.63
N PHE A 70 -8.19 -6.98 -6.69
CA PHE A 70 -7.02 -6.85 -7.54
C PHE A 70 -6.91 -8.02 -8.51
N ARG A 71 -6.21 -7.81 -9.63
CA ARG A 71 -5.86 -8.87 -10.57
C ARG A 71 -4.55 -9.53 -10.16
N PRO A 72 -4.31 -10.79 -10.52
CA PRO A 72 -3.01 -11.45 -10.33
C PRO A 72 -1.82 -10.67 -10.93
N CYS A 73 -2.03 -9.90 -12.00
CA CYS A 73 -0.99 -9.07 -12.60
C CYS A 73 -0.56 -7.88 -11.74
N ASP A 74 -1.42 -7.43 -10.84
CA ASP A 74 -1.20 -6.27 -9.95
C ASP A 74 -0.34 -6.68 -8.73
N PHE A 75 -0.22 -7.98 -8.45
CA PHE A 75 0.60 -8.49 -7.37
C PHE A 75 2.09 -8.23 -7.61
N VAL A 76 2.76 -7.67 -6.60
CA VAL A 76 4.20 -7.43 -6.60
C VAL A 76 4.91 -8.47 -5.75
N CYS A 77 4.65 -8.50 -4.44
CA CYS A 77 5.24 -9.46 -3.52
C CYS A 77 4.43 -9.64 -2.23
N MET A 78 4.72 -10.73 -1.51
CA MET A 78 4.27 -10.93 -0.13
C MET A 78 5.17 -10.12 0.81
N ALA A 79 4.61 -9.69 1.95
CA ALA A 79 5.33 -8.95 2.98
C ALA A 79 5.01 -9.55 4.36
N PRO A 80 5.97 -10.23 5.02
CA PRO A 80 5.79 -10.73 6.38
C PRO A 80 5.42 -9.61 7.35
N LEU A 81 4.46 -9.93 8.22
CA LEU A 81 4.04 -9.03 9.30
C LEU A 81 4.48 -9.57 10.63
N ARG A 82 4.86 -8.67 11.52
CA ARG A 82 5.14 -8.98 12.92
C ARG A 82 4.15 -8.26 13.82
N ARG A 83 3.93 -8.82 15.00
CA ARG A 83 3.18 -8.13 16.05
C ARG A 83 4.08 -7.03 16.59
N ARG A 84 3.53 -5.84 16.73
CA ARG A 84 4.22 -4.72 17.36
C ARG A 84 4.28 -4.96 18.86
N ASP A 85 5.46 -4.83 19.44
CA ASP A 85 5.62 -4.94 20.89
C ASP A 85 4.93 -3.76 21.57
N PRO A 86 3.95 -3.99 22.45
CA PRO A 86 3.21 -2.92 23.10
C PRO A 86 4.08 -2.12 24.08
N SER A 87 5.27 -2.61 24.45
CA SER A 87 6.20 -1.88 25.33
C SER A 87 7.01 -0.81 24.60
N ALA A 88 7.05 -0.85 23.26
CA ALA A 88 7.79 0.11 22.43
C ALA A 88 6.96 1.34 22.07
N THR A 89 5.99 1.72 22.91
CA THR A 89 5.33 3.02 22.81
C THR A 89 6.40 4.09 23.03
N VAL A 90 6.92 4.60 21.92
CA VAL A 90 7.77 5.78 21.91
C VAL A 90 6.91 6.90 22.50
N THR A 91 7.09 7.15 23.80
CA THR A 91 6.55 8.31 24.51
C THR A 91 7.11 9.53 23.83
N THR A 92 6.43 10.00 22.79
CA THR A 92 6.76 11.27 22.14
C THR A 92 6.39 12.31 23.18
N ALA A 93 7.39 12.92 23.79
CA ALA A 93 7.21 13.87 24.87
C ALA A 93 6.25 14.98 24.40
N ALA A 94 5.02 14.93 24.90
CA ALA A 94 3.95 15.85 24.55
C ALA A 94 4.32 17.25 25.05
N GLY A 95 4.68 18.12 24.12
CA GLY A 95 4.74 19.56 24.34
C GLY A 95 3.36 20.08 24.74
N ALA A 96 3.36 20.97 25.73
CA ALA A 96 2.21 21.39 26.51
C ALA A 96 1.08 22.08 25.73
N ALA A 97 -0.13 21.82 26.24
CA ALA A 97 -1.30 22.69 26.29
C ALA A 97 -2.02 23.04 24.97
N GLY A 98 -3.11 22.31 24.72
CA GLY A 98 -4.32 22.85 24.10
C GLY A 98 -4.57 22.37 22.67
N GLN A 99 -4.94 21.11 22.47
CA GLN A 99 -5.48 20.65 21.17
C GLN A 99 -6.58 19.57 21.31
N PRO A 100 -7.48 19.52 20.31
CA PRO A 100 -8.82 18.94 20.38
C PRO A 100 -8.79 17.41 20.41
N ALA A 101 -9.91 16.82 20.85
CA ALA A 101 -10.17 15.39 20.96
C ALA A 101 -9.62 14.61 19.75
N SER A 102 -8.39 14.13 19.86
CA SER A 102 -7.73 13.35 18.83
C SER A 102 -8.33 11.95 18.91
N ARG A 103 -9.03 11.56 17.85
CA ARG A 103 -9.58 10.23 17.70
C ARG A 103 -8.41 9.25 17.68
N THR A 104 -8.21 8.54 18.78
CA THR A 104 -7.20 7.49 18.88
C THR A 104 -7.59 6.40 17.89
N VAL A 105 -7.00 6.42 16.70
CA VAL A 105 -7.12 5.31 15.75
C VAL A 105 -6.34 4.15 16.36
N GLU A 106 -7.04 3.10 16.78
CA GLU A 106 -6.40 1.89 17.27
C GLU A 106 -5.55 1.30 16.15
N ALA A 107 -4.23 1.46 16.26
CA ALA A 107 -3.29 0.80 15.37
C ALA A 107 -3.51 -0.71 15.46
N SER A 108 -3.44 -1.42 14.33
CA SER A 108 -3.79 -2.85 14.26
C SER A 108 -2.85 -3.78 15.05
N GLY A 109 -1.91 -3.24 15.82
CA GLY A 109 -0.88 -4.00 16.54
C GLY A 109 0.07 -4.77 15.63
N LEU A 110 0.08 -4.46 14.33
CA LEU A 110 0.90 -5.10 13.31
C LEU A 110 1.82 -4.08 12.66
N GLU A 111 2.99 -4.54 12.28
CA GLU A 111 3.96 -3.76 11.53
C GLU A 111 4.67 -4.62 10.49
N LEU A 112 5.16 -3.96 9.45
CA LEU A 112 6.04 -4.58 8.46
C LEU A 112 7.39 -4.90 9.08
N GLU A 113 7.95 -6.03 8.68
CA GLU A 113 9.35 -6.34 8.96
C GLU A 113 10.28 -5.30 8.33
N ALA A 114 11.41 -5.00 8.99
CA ALA A 114 12.31 -3.90 8.60
C ALA A 114 12.77 -3.98 7.13
N GLU A 115 13.21 -5.16 6.67
CA GLU A 115 13.63 -5.38 5.28
C GLU A 115 12.49 -5.13 4.28
N CYS A 116 11.25 -5.47 4.66
CA CYS A 116 10.09 -5.24 3.81
C CYS A 116 9.67 -3.76 3.80
N LEU A 117 9.82 -3.07 4.92
CA LEU A 117 9.58 -1.63 5.02
C LEU A 117 10.57 -0.85 4.14
N GLU A 118 11.85 -1.21 4.16
CA GLU A 118 12.87 -0.61 3.29
C GLU A 118 12.53 -0.81 1.81
N ARG A 119 12.22 -2.06 1.41
CA ARG A 119 11.81 -2.36 0.04
C ARG A 119 10.55 -1.59 -0.37
N TRP A 120 9.58 -1.45 0.52
CA TRP A 120 8.38 -0.67 0.26
C TRP A 120 8.72 0.82 0.02
N ARG A 121 9.60 1.42 0.83
CA ARG A 121 10.07 2.80 0.64
C ARG A 121 10.78 2.97 -0.71
N GLU A 122 11.68 2.05 -1.06
CA GLU A 122 12.37 2.06 -2.35
C GLU A 122 11.39 2.00 -3.53
N MET A 123 10.41 1.09 -3.48
CA MET A 123 9.40 0.98 -4.52
C MET A 123 8.54 2.23 -4.65
N ARG A 124 8.17 2.88 -3.53
CA ARG A 124 7.42 4.16 -3.59
C ARG A 124 8.27 5.29 -4.17
N ALA A 125 9.54 5.36 -3.82
CA ALA A 125 10.47 6.33 -4.39
C ALA A 125 10.59 6.17 -5.91
N LEU A 126 10.66 4.93 -6.41
CA LEU A 126 10.69 4.63 -7.86
C LEU A 126 9.41 5.06 -8.59
N LEU A 127 8.27 5.04 -7.91
CA LEU A 127 6.98 5.48 -8.45
C LEU A 127 6.79 7.00 -8.40
N GLY A 128 7.72 7.74 -7.78
CA GLY A 128 7.57 9.18 -7.55
C GLY A 128 6.43 9.51 -6.59
N GLU A 129 6.03 8.55 -5.75
CA GLU A 129 5.09 8.82 -4.68
C GLU A 129 5.85 9.52 -3.56
N GLU A 130 5.75 10.84 -3.52
CA GLU A 130 6.20 11.60 -2.35
C GLU A 130 5.58 10.99 -1.09
N PRO A 131 6.37 10.78 -0.02
CA PRO A 131 5.81 10.40 1.26
C PRO A 131 4.69 11.39 1.56
N LEU A 132 3.50 10.89 1.92
CA LEU A 132 2.44 11.71 2.49
C LEU A 132 2.92 12.14 3.87
N SER A 133 3.99 12.93 3.90
CA SER A 133 4.50 13.63 5.04
C SER A 133 3.31 14.42 5.53
N CYS A 134 2.88 14.11 6.74
CA CYS A 134 1.81 14.74 7.47
C CYS A 134 1.57 16.14 6.91
N LEU A 135 0.46 16.34 6.18
CA LEU A 135 0.01 17.63 5.66
C LEU A 135 -0.43 18.52 6.84
N GLY A 136 0.48 18.72 7.79
CA GLY A 136 0.45 19.72 8.84
C GLY A 136 1.18 20.94 8.34
N SER A 137 0.63 21.58 7.30
CA SER A 137 0.75 23.00 7.02
C SER A 137 -0.04 23.27 5.75
N ALA A 138 -1.23 23.84 5.92
CA ALA A 138 -1.98 24.38 4.80
C ALA A 138 -1.05 25.31 3.99
N PRO A 139 -0.92 25.15 2.67
CA PRO A 139 -0.23 26.12 1.84
C PRO A 139 -1.08 27.40 1.76
N SER A 140 -0.88 28.29 2.73
CA SER A 140 -1.24 29.69 2.60
C SER A 140 -0.26 30.33 1.60
N GLY A 141 -0.59 30.31 0.31
CA GLY A 141 0.22 31.06 -0.65
C GLY A 141 -0.05 30.76 -2.10
N ARG A 142 -0.78 31.67 -2.75
CA ARG A 142 -1.01 31.75 -4.20
C ARG A 142 0.31 31.70 -4.98
N GLY A 143 0.38 30.91 -6.06
CA GLY A 143 1.47 31.06 -7.03
C GLY A 143 1.55 30.04 -8.16
N ALA A 144 1.02 30.43 -9.33
CA ALA A 144 1.51 30.14 -10.67
C ALA A 144 1.58 28.69 -11.23
N SER A 145 0.60 28.40 -12.11
CA SER A 145 0.74 27.87 -13.48
C SER A 145 2.11 27.32 -13.93
N GLY A 146 2.15 26.03 -14.32
CA GLY A 146 3.38 25.45 -14.88
C GLY A 146 3.24 24.06 -15.55
N ARG A 147 2.74 24.06 -16.80
CA ARG A 147 3.06 23.14 -17.92
C ARG A 147 2.99 21.61 -17.73
N ARG A 148 1.92 21.06 -18.32
CA ARG A 148 1.73 19.65 -18.74
C ARG A 148 2.91 19.15 -19.58
N ARG A 149 3.50 18.00 -19.22
CA ARG A 149 4.35 17.20 -20.13
C ARG A 149 3.54 16.03 -20.69
N ALA A 150 3.49 15.96 -22.02
CA ALA A 150 2.84 14.90 -22.77
C ALA A 150 3.70 13.61 -22.75
N CYS A 151 3.13 12.50 -22.30
CA CYS A 151 3.72 11.17 -22.49
C CYS A 151 3.56 10.74 -23.96
N ARG A 152 4.69 10.75 -24.68
CA ARG A 152 4.83 10.29 -26.06
C ARG A 152 4.80 8.76 -26.10
N ARG A 153 3.69 8.17 -26.54
CA ARG A 153 3.56 6.74 -26.89
C ARG A 153 4.51 6.42 -28.06
N GLN A 154 5.52 5.59 -27.84
CA GLN A 154 6.19 4.88 -28.93
C GLN A 154 5.51 3.51 -29.11
N ARG A 155 4.83 3.35 -30.25
CA ARG A 155 4.46 2.04 -30.79
C ARG A 155 5.69 1.50 -31.52
N ALA A 156 6.27 0.41 -31.03
CA ALA A 156 7.14 -0.43 -31.86
C ALA A 156 6.24 -1.39 -32.66
N ARG A 157 6.14 -1.13 -33.97
CA ARG A 157 5.87 -2.16 -34.98
C ARG A 157 7.19 -2.89 -35.19
N SER A 158 7.20 -4.22 -35.10
CA SER A 158 8.14 -5.03 -35.85
C SER A 158 7.39 -6.17 -36.51
N GLU A 159 7.51 -6.13 -37.83
CA GLU A 159 6.96 -7.00 -38.83
C GLU A 159 7.76 -8.32 -38.91
N ARG A 160 7.03 -9.38 -39.24
CA ARG A 160 7.36 -10.40 -40.26
C ARG A 160 8.78 -11.00 -40.27
N ALA A 161 8.83 -12.29 -39.95
CA ALA A 161 9.40 -13.30 -40.82
C ALA A 161 8.42 -14.48 -40.85
#